data_AF-A0A098B4R8-F1
#
_entry.id   AF-A0A098B4R8-F1
#
_cell.length_a   1.000
_cell.length_b   1.000
_cell.length_c   1.000
_cell.angle_alpha   90.00
_cell.angle_beta   90.00
_cell.angle_gamma   90.00
#
_symmetry.space_group_name_H-M   'P 1'
#
loop_
_entity.id
_entity.type
_entity.pdbx_description
1 polymer ?
#
loop_
_entity_poly.entity_id
_entity_poly.type
_entity_poly.pdbx_seq_one_letter_code
_entity_poly.pdbx_strand_id
1 'polypeptide(L)'
;MNSAVPERTSLIIAVEINSIKDQTEKLVLHNFIEIGRRLHEAKVLLPHGEWLQWLEESVDFSPNRAAKLMRLYDAYGLPHSSLLDSDAQDQVLSKLSYTQALILLGVPEEERTQLILDLDIENMSTRELKKAVDKQKQIQQEKERAEQENTALRQALDGVKEENTELAKERDSLKQEAVELRKTQQALQENVEKAALQNKKLKENMNYKSYQRVRNDLAAAQTKLFTSQVAFKYEALERAFKELSYELDLLANLDAQVHAGYMSKLNDFLLKAMRGRMQG
;
A
#
# COMPACT_ATOMS: atom_id res chain seq x y z
N MET A 1 12.70 -74.92 -62.60
CA MET A 1 13.17 -73.71 -61.91
C MET A 1 12.71 -73.84 -60.46
N ASN A 2 13.64 -74.08 -59.54
CA ASN A 2 13.30 -74.25 -58.12
C ASN A 2 13.01 -72.87 -57.53
N SER A 3 11.73 -72.60 -57.25
CA SER A 3 11.32 -71.48 -56.40
C SER A 3 11.85 -71.75 -55.01
N ALA A 4 12.93 -71.06 -54.63
CA ALA A 4 13.40 -71.02 -53.26
C ALA A 4 12.28 -70.41 -52.40
N VAL A 5 11.49 -71.27 -51.76
CA VAL A 5 10.55 -70.85 -50.72
C VAL A 5 11.42 -70.24 -49.63
N PRO A 6 11.23 -68.96 -49.27
CA PRO A 6 12.03 -68.34 -48.21
C PRO A 6 11.88 -69.17 -46.93
N GLU A 7 13.02 -69.57 -46.37
CA GLU A 7 13.09 -70.45 -45.22
C GLU A 7 12.37 -69.78 -44.02
N ARG A 8 11.23 -70.36 -43.61
CA ARG A 8 10.38 -69.78 -42.56
C ARG A 8 11.16 -69.71 -41.25
N THR A 9 11.63 -68.52 -40.92
CA THR A 9 12.42 -68.24 -39.71
C THR A 9 11.56 -67.49 -38.68
N SER A 10 11.82 -67.70 -37.39
CA SER A 10 11.18 -66.95 -36.29
C SER A 10 11.20 -65.43 -36.51
N LEU A 11 12.30 -64.89 -37.05
CA LEU A 11 12.44 -63.48 -37.40
C LEU A 11 11.44 -63.02 -38.47
N ILE A 12 11.20 -63.82 -39.51
CA ILE A 12 10.23 -63.50 -40.58
C ILE A 12 8.82 -63.49 -40.01
N ILE A 13 8.48 -64.47 -39.16
CA ILE A 13 7.18 -64.53 -38.47
C ILE A 13 6.97 -63.32 -37.57
N ALA A 14 8.01 -62.88 -36.84
CA ALA A 14 7.92 -61.67 -36.02
C ALA A 14 7.64 -60.41 -36.85
N VAL A 15 8.28 -60.27 -38.02
CA VAL A 15 8.02 -59.16 -38.96
C VAL A 15 6.59 -59.22 -39.51
N GLU A 16 6.10 -60.41 -39.90
CA GLU A 16 4.72 -60.62 -40.35
C GLU A 16 3.70 -60.21 -39.27
N ILE A 17 3.89 -60.67 -38.02
CA ILE A 17 3.03 -60.34 -36.89
C ILE A 17 3.03 -58.83 -36.61
N ASN A 18 4.21 -58.21 -36.59
CA ASN A 18 4.32 -56.77 -36.33
C ASN A 18 3.67 -55.93 -37.45
N SER A 19 3.78 -56.36 -38.70
CA SER A 19 3.09 -55.72 -39.84
C SER A 19 1.57 -55.80 -39.70
N ILE A 20 1.02 -56.98 -39.36
CA ILE A 20 -0.42 -57.15 -39.11
C ILE A 20 -0.88 -56.26 -37.96
N LYS A 21 -0.10 -56.19 -36.88
CA LYS A 21 -0.41 -55.35 -35.72
C LYS A 21 -0.50 -53.87 -36.12
N ASP A 22 0.52 -53.36 -36.82
CA ASP A 22 0.58 -51.97 -37.26
C ASP A 22 -0.60 -51.60 -38.19
N GLN A 23 -0.89 -52.46 -39.18
CA GLN A 23 -2.04 -52.28 -40.07
C GLN A 23 -3.37 -52.28 -39.32
N THR A 24 -3.52 -53.16 -38.33
CA THR A 24 -4.73 -53.23 -37.51
C THR A 24 -4.92 -51.96 -36.69
N GLU A 25 -3.87 -51.44 -36.07
CA GLU A 25 -3.93 -50.21 -35.28
C GLU A 25 -4.34 -49.00 -36.12
N LYS A 26 -3.80 -48.87 -37.33
CA LYS A 26 -4.15 -47.82 -38.29
C LYS A 26 -5.61 -47.89 -38.72
N LEU A 27 -6.07 -49.09 -39.10
CA LEU A 27 -7.45 -49.32 -39.48
C LEU A 27 -8.42 -48.99 -38.35
N VAL A 28 -8.08 -49.36 -37.12
CA VAL A 28 -8.88 -49.07 -35.93
C VAL A 28 -8.97 -47.56 -35.68
N LEU A 29 -7.86 -46.83 -35.79
CA LEU A 29 -7.86 -45.36 -35.64
C LEU A 29 -8.77 -44.70 -36.69
N HIS A 30 -8.61 -45.06 -37.96
CA HIS A 30 -9.42 -44.54 -39.06
C HIS A 30 -10.91 -44.79 -38.84
N ASN A 31 -11.28 -46.02 -38.46
CA ASN A 31 -12.68 -46.38 -38.18
C ASN A 31 -13.24 -45.60 -36.99
N PHE A 32 -12.45 -45.34 -35.95
CA PHE A 32 -12.89 -44.54 -34.82
C PHE A 32 -13.13 -43.07 -35.18
N ILE A 33 -12.32 -42.49 -36.07
CA ILE A 33 -12.53 -41.15 -36.62
C ILE A 33 -13.85 -41.11 -37.41
N GLU A 34 -14.09 -42.10 -38.29
CA GLU A 34 -15.33 -42.16 -39.08
C GLU A 34 -16.56 -42.36 -38.19
N ILE A 35 -16.47 -43.18 -37.13
CA ILE A 35 -17.55 -43.29 -36.14
C ILE A 35 -17.79 -41.92 -35.47
N GLY A 36 -16.75 -41.19 -35.11
CA GLY A 36 -16.85 -39.82 -34.59
C GLY A 36 -17.62 -38.88 -35.53
N ARG A 37 -17.35 -38.97 -36.84
CA ARG A 37 -18.08 -38.24 -37.89
C ARG A 37 -19.58 -38.57 -37.88
N ARG A 38 -19.93 -39.86 -37.88
CA ARG A 38 -21.34 -40.31 -37.86
C ARG A 38 -22.05 -39.93 -36.57
N LEU A 39 -21.34 -39.90 -35.44
CA LEU A 39 -21.89 -39.43 -34.17
C LEU A 39 -22.24 -37.95 -34.22
N HIS A 40 -21.42 -37.11 -34.86
CA HIS A 40 -21.78 -35.70 -35.11
C HIS A 40 -23.01 -35.57 -36.01
N GLU A 41 -23.05 -36.32 -37.13
CA GLU A 41 -24.21 -36.33 -38.03
C GLU A 41 -25.50 -36.73 -37.30
N ALA A 42 -25.47 -37.82 -36.53
CA ALA A 42 -26.62 -38.29 -35.75
C ALA A 42 -27.06 -37.24 -34.71
N LYS A 43 -26.11 -36.61 -34.03
CA LYS A 43 -26.41 -35.59 -33.00
C LYS A 43 -27.11 -34.35 -33.57
N VAL A 44 -26.85 -33.99 -34.82
CA VAL A 44 -27.51 -32.87 -35.51
C VAL A 44 -28.95 -33.23 -35.91
N LEU A 45 -29.22 -34.50 -36.23
CA LEU A 45 -30.53 -34.98 -36.66
C LEU A 45 -31.50 -35.25 -35.50
N LEU A 46 -30.98 -35.50 -34.30
CA LEU A 46 -31.78 -35.87 -33.14
C LEU A 46 -32.41 -34.65 -32.44
N PRO A 47 -33.68 -34.75 -31.99
CA PRO A 47 -34.30 -33.76 -31.13
C PRO A 47 -33.53 -33.51 -29.82
N HIS A 48 -33.71 -32.32 -29.25
CA HIS A 48 -33.13 -31.99 -27.95
C HIS A 48 -33.58 -32.99 -26.87
N GLY A 49 -32.60 -33.59 -26.17
CA GLY A 49 -32.83 -34.51 -25.05
C GLY A 49 -32.76 -36.00 -25.40
N GLU A 50 -32.87 -36.37 -26.68
CA GLU A 50 -32.88 -37.79 -27.10
C GLU A 50 -31.48 -38.40 -27.29
N TRP A 51 -30.44 -37.57 -27.30
CA TRP A 51 -29.06 -38.00 -27.57
C TRP A 51 -28.56 -39.12 -26.67
N LEU A 52 -28.79 -39.03 -25.35
CA LEU A 52 -28.27 -40.02 -24.40
C LEU A 52 -28.96 -41.37 -24.54
N GLN A 53 -30.27 -41.38 -24.75
CA GLN A 53 -31.05 -42.58 -24.97
C GLN A 53 -30.67 -43.25 -26.31
N TRP A 54 -30.52 -42.45 -27.37
CA TRP A 54 -30.11 -42.96 -28.68
C TRP A 54 -28.72 -43.63 -28.65
N LEU A 55 -27.76 -43.05 -27.90
CA LEU A 55 -26.44 -43.63 -27.74
C LEU A 55 -26.48 -45.03 -27.11
N GLU A 56 -27.31 -45.21 -26.09
CA GLU A 56 -27.45 -46.49 -25.39
C GLU A 56 -28.20 -47.51 -26.24
N GLU A 57 -29.34 -47.14 -26.80
CA GLU A 57 -30.24 -48.08 -27.49
C GLU A 57 -29.81 -48.42 -28.92
N SER A 58 -29.23 -47.46 -29.67
CA SER A 58 -28.96 -47.64 -31.11
C SER A 58 -27.54 -48.08 -31.42
N VAL A 59 -26.56 -47.71 -30.58
CA VAL A 59 -25.12 -47.96 -30.85
C VAL A 59 -24.35 -48.52 -29.66
N ASP A 60 -25.01 -48.78 -28.52
CA ASP A 60 -24.41 -49.35 -27.30
C ASP A 60 -23.17 -48.57 -26.80
N PHE A 61 -23.23 -47.24 -26.88
CA PHE A 61 -22.12 -46.36 -26.47
C PHE A 61 -22.44 -45.60 -25.20
N SER A 62 -21.45 -45.54 -24.30
CA SER A 62 -21.49 -44.57 -23.22
C SER A 62 -21.30 -43.14 -23.74
N PRO A 63 -21.86 -42.12 -23.07
CA PRO A 63 -21.66 -40.71 -23.43
C PRO A 63 -20.18 -40.32 -23.50
N ASN A 64 -19.36 -40.86 -22.60
CA ASN A 64 -17.91 -40.63 -22.58
C ASN A 64 -17.20 -41.24 -23.79
N ARG A 65 -17.60 -42.44 -24.23
CA ARG A 65 -17.04 -43.08 -25.43
C ARG A 65 -17.40 -42.27 -26.67
N ALA A 66 -18.67 -41.90 -26.83
CA ALA A 66 -19.13 -41.09 -27.94
C ALA A 66 -18.39 -39.74 -27.98
N ALA A 67 -18.27 -39.04 -26.85
CA ALA A 67 -17.56 -37.77 -26.77
C ALA A 67 -16.07 -37.89 -27.15
N LYS A 68 -15.38 -38.97 -26.76
CA LYS A 68 -13.99 -39.20 -27.17
C LYS A 68 -13.85 -39.38 -28.69
N LEU A 69 -14.73 -40.18 -29.29
CA LEU A 69 -14.72 -40.43 -30.74
C LEU A 69 -15.06 -39.18 -31.54
N MET A 70 -16.04 -38.39 -31.08
CA MET A 70 -16.38 -37.10 -31.69
C MET A 70 -15.20 -36.12 -31.63
N ARG A 71 -14.52 -36.00 -30.48
CA ARG A 71 -13.30 -35.16 -30.35
C ARG A 71 -12.15 -35.64 -31.25
N LEU A 72 -12.02 -36.94 -31.44
CA LEU A 72 -11.03 -37.52 -32.33
C LEU A 72 -11.31 -37.11 -33.79
N TYR A 73 -12.58 -37.13 -34.19
CA TYR A 73 -13.00 -36.60 -35.49
C TYR A 73 -12.76 -35.09 -35.61
N ASP A 74 -13.09 -34.30 -34.60
CA ASP A 74 -12.85 -32.85 -34.62
C ASP A 74 -11.37 -32.51 -34.84
N ALA A 75 -10.48 -33.26 -34.19
CA ALA A 75 -9.04 -33.03 -34.26
C ALA A 75 -8.34 -33.61 -35.49
N TYR A 76 -8.84 -34.72 -36.04
CA TYR A 76 -8.11 -35.50 -37.06
C TYR A 76 -8.93 -35.93 -38.28
N GLY A 77 -10.25 -35.70 -38.29
CA GLY A 77 -11.15 -36.11 -39.36
C GLY A 77 -11.65 -34.96 -40.24
N LEU A 78 -11.44 -33.71 -39.83
CA LEU A 78 -11.78 -32.53 -40.61
C LEU A 78 -10.59 -32.10 -41.47
N PRO A 79 -10.77 -31.85 -42.79
CA PRO A 79 -9.74 -31.26 -43.66
C PRO A 79 -9.48 -29.77 -43.37
N HIS A 80 -10.04 -29.24 -42.28
CA HIS A 80 -9.95 -27.85 -41.86
C HIS A 80 -9.24 -27.67 -40.52
N SER A 81 -8.63 -28.72 -39.95
CA SER A 81 -7.55 -28.49 -38.99
C SER A 81 -6.49 -27.71 -39.74
N SER A 82 -6.33 -26.43 -39.38
CA SER A 82 -5.69 -25.36 -40.17
C SER A 82 -4.19 -25.57 -40.47
N LEU A 83 -3.66 -26.77 -40.25
CA LEU A 83 -2.23 -27.04 -40.16
C LEU A 83 -1.73 -28.07 -41.16
N LEU A 84 -2.60 -28.84 -41.83
CA LEU A 84 -2.16 -29.97 -42.66
C LEU A 84 -2.94 -30.07 -43.99
N ASP A 85 -2.19 -30.15 -45.10
CA ASP A 85 -2.72 -30.66 -46.36
C ASP A 85 -3.20 -32.11 -46.17
N SER A 86 -4.15 -32.57 -46.99
CA SER A 86 -4.73 -33.93 -46.88
C SER A 86 -3.66 -35.03 -46.80
N ASP A 87 -2.58 -34.89 -47.57
CA ASP A 87 -1.47 -35.84 -47.62
C ASP A 87 -0.62 -35.84 -46.33
N ALA A 88 -0.52 -34.69 -45.65
CA ALA A 88 0.20 -34.56 -44.39
C ALA A 88 -0.64 -35.12 -43.22
N GLN A 89 -1.97 -35.01 -43.30
CA GLN A 89 -2.89 -35.60 -42.33
C GLN A 89 -2.86 -37.13 -42.39
N ASP A 90 -2.84 -37.71 -43.60
CA ASP A 90 -2.70 -39.14 -43.78
C ASP A 90 -1.34 -39.67 -43.27
N GLN A 91 -0.26 -38.92 -43.48
CA GLN A 91 1.06 -39.25 -42.93
C GLN A 91 1.11 -39.17 -41.40
N VAL A 92 0.38 -38.23 -40.80
CA VAL A 92 0.27 -38.12 -39.34
C VAL A 92 -0.57 -39.27 -38.78
N LEU A 93 -1.71 -39.57 -39.39
CA LEU A 93 -2.58 -40.68 -39.00
C LEU A 93 -1.89 -42.03 -39.14
N SER A 94 -1.02 -42.19 -40.15
CA SER A 94 -0.24 -43.42 -40.34
C SER A 94 0.81 -43.66 -39.25
N LYS A 95 1.10 -42.67 -38.39
CA LYS A 95 2.10 -42.79 -37.31
C LYS A 95 1.47 -43.07 -35.94
N LEU A 96 0.15 -43.06 -35.85
CA LEU A 96 -0.58 -43.02 -34.58
C LEU A 96 -1.45 -44.25 -34.37
N SER A 97 -1.40 -44.79 -33.16
CA SER A 97 -2.45 -45.67 -32.62
C SER A 97 -3.58 -44.85 -32.02
N TYR A 98 -4.77 -45.46 -31.87
CA TYR A 98 -5.92 -44.84 -31.19
C TYR A 98 -5.58 -44.25 -29.82
N THR A 99 -4.81 -44.97 -29.01
CA THR A 99 -4.49 -44.50 -27.64
C THR A 99 -3.54 -43.31 -27.68
N GLN A 100 -2.57 -43.30 -28.60
CA GLN A 100 -1.66 -42.16 -28.78
C GLN A 100 -2.42 -40.93 -29.29
N ALA A 101 -3.32 -41.10 -30.26
CA ALA A 101 -4.16 -40.01 -30.76
C ALA A 101 -5.01 -39.39 -29.65
N LEU A 102 -5.59 -40.20 -28.75
CA LEU A 102 -6.31 -39.68 -27.58
C LEU A 102 -5.43 -38.92 -26.59
N ILE A 103 -4.18 -39.34 -26.38
CA ILE A 103 -3.24 -38.62 -25.49
C ILE A 103 -2.92 -37.24 -26.07
N LEU A 104 -2.72 -37.17 -27.39
CA LEU A 104 -2.40 -35.95 -28.12
C LEU A 104 -3.55 -34.94 -28.19
N LEU A 105 -4.80 -35.35 -27.95
CA LEU A 105 -5.91 -34.41 -27.75
C LEU A 105 -5.74 -33.54 -26.51
N GLY A 106 -4.86 -33.92 -25.57
CA GLY A 106 -4.48 -33.10 -24.41
C GLY A 106 -3.49 -31.98 -24.74
N VAL A 107 -2.90 -31.99 -25.94
CA VAL A 107 -1.98 -30.98 -26.47
C VAL A 107 -2.77 -29.98 -27.31
N PRO A 108 -2.46 -28.66 -27.24
CA PRO A 108 -2.99 -27.66 -28.15
C PRO A 108 -2.86 -28.08 -29.62
N GLU A 109 -3.82 -27.69 -30.45
CA GLU A 109 -3.85 -28.11 -31.86
C GLU A 109 -2.61 -27.64 -32.62
N GLU A 110 -2.18 -26.40 -32.33
CA GLU A 110 -1.03 -25.73 -32.94
C GLU A 110 0.29 -26.46 -32.66
N GLU A 111 0.41 -27.06 -31.48
CA GLU A 111 1.63 -27.76 -31.05
C GLU A 111 1.61 -29.25 -31.41
N ARG A 112 0.42 -29.81 -31.68
CA ARG A 112 0.25 -31.25 -31.89
C ARG A 112 1.01 -31.75 -33.10
N THR A 113 0.93 -31.05 -34.22
CA THR A 113 1.64 -31.42 -35.46
C THR A 113 3.15 -31.41 -35.25
N GLN A 114 3.67 -30.34 -34.63
CA GLN A 114 5.09 -30.21 -34.34
C GLN A 114 5.58 -31.33 -33.42
N LEU A 115 4.80 -31.68 -32.40
CA LEU A 115 5.12 -32.76 -31.48
C LEU A 115 5.14 -34.15 -32.15
N ILE A 116 4.26 -34.37 -33.14
CA ILE A 116 4.25 -35.62 -33.93
C ILE A 116 5.46 -35.72 -34.86
N LEU A 117 5.98 -34.59 -35.32
CA LEU A 117 7.19 -34.54 -36.15
C LEU A 117 8.47 -34.68 -35.32
N ASP A 118 8.52 -34.05 -34.14
CA ASP A 118 9.71 -34.02 -33.28
C ASP A 118 9.90 -35.31 -32.48
N LEU A 119 8.81 -36.00 -32.13
CA LEU A 119 8.85 -37.25 -31.38
C LEU A 119 8.71 -38.46 -32.31
N ASP A 120 9.47 -39.51 -32.01
CA ASP A 120 9.32 -40.81 -32.65
C ASP A 120 8.10 -41.56 -32.07
N ILE A 121 6.89 -41.07 -32.39
CA ILE A 121 5.65 -41.58 -31.82
C ILE A 121 5.38 -43.04 -32.25
N GLU A 122 5.85 -43.45 -33.43
CA GLU A 122 5.69 -44.82 -33.92
C GLU A 122 6.34 -45.85 -32.99
N ASN A 123 7.53 -45.54 -32.47
CA ASN A 123 8.27 -46.45 -31.57
C ASN A 123 8.03 -46.18 -30.08
N MET A 124 7.43 -45.04 -29.73
CA MET A 124 7.15 -44.70 -28.32
C MET A 124 5.94 -45.44 -27.75
N SER A 125 6.10 -45.96 -26.53
CA SER A 125 4.96 -46.51 -25.81
C SER A 125 3.97 -45.42 -25.40
N THR A 126 2.70 -45.80 -25.24
CA THR A 126 1.63 -44.89 -24.74
C THR A 126 1.98 -44.26 -23.39
N ARG A 127 2.74 -44.96 -22.54
CA ARG A 127 3.19 -44.44 -21.24
C ARG A 127 4.27 -43.38 -21.39
N GLU A 128 5.19 -43.56 -22.32
CA GLU A 128 6.25 -42.57 -22.61
C GLU A 128 5.66 -41.33 -23.26
N LEU A 129 4.73 -41.50 -24.22
CA LEU A 129 4.03 -40.38 -24.84
C LEU A 129 3.27 -39.55 -23.80
N LYS A 130 2.54 -40.21 -22.90
CA LYS A 130 1.85 -39.52 -21.81
C LYS A 130 2.82 -38.72 -20.93
N LYS A 131 3.95 -39.30 -20.54
CA LYS A 131 4.98 -38.61 -19.76
C LYS A 131 5.59 -37.42 -20.52
N ALA A 132 5.81 -37.54 -21.82
CA ALA A 132 6.33 -36.46 -22.66
C ALA A 132 5.35 -35.27 -22.70
N VAL A 133 4.07 -35.54 -22.96
CA VAL A 133 3.00 -34.54 -22.97
C VAL A 133 2.83 -33.88 -21.59
N ASP A 134 2.80 -34.67 -20.51
CA ASP A 134 2.68 -34.15 -19.15
C ASP A 134 3.87 -33.25 -18.78
N LYS A 135 5.09 -33.63 -19.17
CA LYS A 135 6.31 -32.85 -18.93
C LYS A 135 6.31 -31.54 -19.71
N GLN A 136 5.91 -31.54 -20.98
CA GLN A 136 5.82 -30.33 -21.78
C GLN A 136 4.78 -29.36 -21.20
N LYS A 137 3.62 -29.88 -20.78
CA LYS A 137 2.60 -29.08 -20.11
C LYS A 137 3.13 -28.44 -18.82
N GLN A 138 3.91 -29.16 -18.03
CA GLN A 138 4.55 -28.61 -16.83
C GLN A 138 5.56 -27.51 -17.18
N ILE A 139 6.42 -27.74 -18.18
CA ILE A 139 7.39 -26.74 -18.65
C ILE A 139 6.69 -25.48 -19.13
N GLN A 140 5.62 -25.62 -19.91
CA GLN A 140 4.86 -24.48 -20.43
C GLN A 140 4.19 -23.70 -19.28
N GLN A 141 3.61 -24.38 -18.30
CA GLN A 141 3.05 -23.73 -17.10
C GLN A 141 4.11 -23.02 -16.27
N GLU A 142 5.29 -23.62 -16.09
CA GLU A 142 6.41 -23.00 -15.38
C GLU A 142 6.93 -21.76 -16.14
N LYS A 143 7.02 -21.85 -17.46
CA LYS A 143 7.40 -20.72 -18.32
C LYS A 143 6.41 -19.56 -18.23
N GLU A 144 5.11 -19.85 -18.33
CA GLU A 144 4.06 -18.83 -18.18
C GLU A 144 4.09 -18.17 -16.80
N ARG A 145 4.28 -18.96 -15.73
CA ARG A 145 4.44 -18.41 -14.37
C ARG A 145 5.67 -17.53 -14.26
N ALA A 146 6.81 -17.98 -14.80
CA ALA A 146 8.05 -17.21 -14.78
C ALA A 146 7.91 -15.91 -15.59
N GLU A 147 7.23 -15.94 -16.74
CA GLU A 147 6.93 -14.74 -17.53
C GLU A 147 6.02 -13.77 -16.77
N GLN A 148 4.96 -14.26 -16.14
CA GLN A 148 4.09 -13.45 -15.29
C GLN A 148 4.86 -12.81 -14.14
N GLU A 149 5.68 -13.58 -13.42
CA GLU A 149 6.52 -13.07 -12.33
C GLU A 149 7.53 -12.02 -12.84
N ASN A 150 8.16 -12.24 -14.00
CA ASN A 150 9.08 -11.28 -14.60
C ASN A 150 8.37 -9.98 -14.98
N THR A 151 7.16 -10.05 -15.54
CA THR A 151 6.37 -8.85 -15.86
C THR A 151 5.97 -8.08 -14.61
N ALA A 152 5.55 -8.77 -13.54
CA ALA A 152 5.23 -8.15 -12.26
C ALA A 152 6.45 -7.48 -11.62
N LEU A 153 7.62 -8.15 -11.64
CA LEU A 153 8.88 -7.58 -11.14
C LEU A 153 9.32 -6.35 -11.95
N ARG A 154 9.14 -6.34 -13.28
CA ARG A 154 9.44 -5.17 -14.11
C ARG A 154 8.54 -3.99 -13.77
N GLN A 155 7.24 -4.22 -13.62
CA GLN A 155 6.28 -3.18 -13.22
C GLN A 155 6.62 -2.62 -11.83
N ALA A 156 6.96 -3.48 -10.87
CA ALA A 156 7.38 -3.04 -9.54
C ALA A 156 8.68 -2.22 -9.58
N LEU A 157 9.66 -2.65 -10.40
CA LEU A 157 10.91 -1.93 -10.57
C LEU A 157 10.71 -0.55 -11.19
N ASP A 158 9.84 -0.43 -12.18
CA ASP A 158 9.55 0.85 -12.82
C ASP A 158 8.78 1.79 -11.87
N GLY A 159 7.84 1.27 -11.06
CA GLY A 159 7.20 2.04 -9.99
C GLY A 159 8.19 2.57 -8.95
N VAL A 160 9.14 1.73 -8.51
CA VAL A 160 10.20 2.15 -7.58
C VAL A 160 11.15 3.18 -8.20
N LYS A 161 11.41 3.11 -9.51
CA LYS A 161 12.20 4.14 -10.20
C LYS A 161 11.47 5.48 -10.23
N GLU A 162 10.17 5.48 -10.55
CA GLU A 162 9.36 6.70 -10.54
C GLU A 162 9.33 7.33 -9.15
N GLU A 163 9.07 6.54 -8.11
CA GLU A 163 9.10 7.02 -6.72
C GLU A 163 10.46 7.60 -6.33
N ASN A 164 11.56 6.94 -6.71
CA ASN A 164 12.90 7.48 -6.49
C ASN A 164 13.16 8.79 -7.23
N THR A 165 12.60 8.98 -8.43
CA THR A 165 12.74 10.26 -9.15
C THR A 165 11.98 11.38 -8.47
N GLU A 166 10.79 11.12 -7.93
CA GLU A 166 10.02 12.11 -7.18
C GLU A 166 10.69 12.45 -5.83
N LEU A 167 11.16 11.43 -5.10
CA LEU A 167 11.94 11.65 -3.87
C LEU A 167 13.24 12.44 -4.14
N ALA A 168 13.89 12.23 -5.28
CA ALA A 168 15.05 13.02 -5.67
C ALA A 168 14.71 14.50 -5.92
N LYS A 169 13.58 14.78 -6.59
CA LYS A 169 13.09 16.15 -6.79
C LYS A 169 12.72 16.82 -5.47
N GLU A 170 12.00 16.12 -4.60
CA GLU A 170 11.61 16.62 -3.28
C GLU A 170 12.83 16.95 -2.43
N ARG A 171 13.82 16.04 -2.40
CA ARG A 171 15.10 16.26 -1.72
C ARG A 171 15.80 17.52 -2.23
N ASP A 172 15.80 17.75 -3.54
CA ASP A 172 16.47 18.91 -4.12
C ASP A 172 15.72 20.21 -3.84
N SER A 173 14.38 20.18 -3.82
CA SER A 173 13.55 21.31 -3.35
C SER A 173 13.81 21.64 -1.89
N LEU A 174 13.79 20.64 -1.00
CA LEU A 174 14.05 20.82 0.44
C LEU A 174 15.46 21.36 0.69
N LYS A 175 16.46 20.95 -0.11
CA LYS A 175 17.81 21.51 -0.04
C LYS A 175 17.82 23.01 -0.40
N GLN A 176 17.09 23.42 -1.43
CA GLN A 176 16.99 24.82 -1.80
C GLN A 176 16.30 25.64 -0.71
N GLU A 177 15.19 25.13 -0.17
CA GLU A 177 14.48 25.78 0.94
C GLU A 177 15.36 25.92 2.19
N ALA A 178 16.12 24.87 2.54
CA ALA A 178 17.05 24.91 3.66
C ALA A 178 18.15 25.97 3.47
N VAL A 179 18.64 26.17 2.24
CA VAL A 179 19.62 27.22 1.92
C VAL A 179 18.99 28.61 2.10
N GLU A 180 17.77 28.83 1.62
CA GLU A 180 17.08 30.11 1.78
C GLU A 180 16.73 30.40 3.24
N LEU A 181 16.23 29.41 3.99
CA LEU A 181 15.99 29.54 5.43
C LEU A 181 17.28 29.91 6.17
N ARG A 182 18.42 29.29 5.83
CA ARG A 182 19.71 29.64 6.44
C ARG A 182 20.12 31.08 6.15
N LYS A 183 19.91 31.58 4.93
CA LYS A 183 20.17 32.99 4.59
C LYS A 183 19.27 33.94 5.38
N THR A 184 17.97 33.63 5.48
CA THR A 184 17.03 34.46 6.25
C THR A 184 17.36 34.46 7.75
N GLN A 185 17.75 33.32 8.31
CA GLN A 185 18.20 33.22 9.70
C GLN A 185 19.44 34.09 9.94
N GLN A 186 20.42 34.04 9.04
CA GLN A 186 21.62 34.87 9.15
C GLN A 186 21.28 36.37 9.08
N ALA A 187 20.43 36.79 8.13
CA ALA A 187 20.00 38.18 8.02
C ALA A 187 19.22 38.66 9.25
N LEU A 188 18.35 37.82 9.81
CA LEU A 188 17.61 38.14 11.02
C LEU A 188 18.55 38.27 12.23
N GLN A 189 19.55 37.40 12.34
CA GLN A 189 20.54 37.46 13.40
C GLN A 189 21.38 38.74 13.33
N GLU A 190 21.84 39.14 12.14
CA GLU A 190 22.50 40.44 11.94
C GLU A 190 21.62 41.62 12.34
N ASN A 191 20.31 41.56 12.03
CA ASN A 191 19.36 42.61 12.41
C ASN A 191 19.15 42.68 13.93
N VAL A 192 19.07 41.53 14.61
CA VAL A 192 18.99 41.46 16.08
C VAL A 192 20.25 42.05 16.71
N GLU A 193 21.44 41.73 16.19
CA GLU A 193 22.70 42.29 16.68
C GLU A 193 22.77 43.80 16.48
N LYS A 194 22.36 44.31 15.31
CA LYS A 194 22.27 45.75 15.02
C LYS A 194 21.29 46.44 15.98
N ALA A 195 20.10 45.88 16.18
CA ALA A 195 19.09 46.42 17.08
C ALA A 195 19.56 46.41 18.55
N ALA A 196 20.26 45.35 18.97
CA ALA A 196 20.86 45.26 20.31
C ALA A 196 21.93 46.34 20.51
N LEU A 197 22.79 46.56 19.51
CA LEU A 197 23.81 47.60 19.54
C LEU A 197 23.19 49.00 19.59
N GLN A 198 22.14 49.26 18.80
CA GLN A 198 21.40 50.51 18.83
C GLN A 198 20.74 50.75 20.20
N ASN A 199 20.10 49.73 20.77
CA ASN A 199 19.54 49.81 22.12
C ASN A 199 20.60 50.14 23.17
N LYS A 200 21.78 49.52 23.08
CA LYS A 200 22.92 49.82 23.96
C LYS A 200 23.35 51.28 23.82
N LYS A 201 23.54 51.77 22.59
CA LYS A 201 23.89 53.17 22.31
C LYS A 201 22.85 54.16 22.85
N LEU A 202 21.56 53.85 22.69
CA LEU A 202 20.47 54.67 23.23
C LEU A 202 20.48 54.71 24.76
N LYS A 203 20.73 53.57 25.43
CA LYS A 203 20.89 53.53 26.90
C LYS A 203 22.11 54.29 27.38
N GLU A 204 23.20 54.29 26.61
CA GLU A 204 24.43 55.02 26.92
C GLU A 204 24.34 56.51 26.63
N ASN A 205 23.39 56.93 25.79
CA ASN A 205 23.17 58.32 25.40
C ASN A 205 22.97 59.22 26.63
N MET A 206 23.72 60.32 26.66
CA MET A 206 23.70 61.32 27.73
C MET A 206 22.31 61.92 27.94
N ASN A 207 21.49 62.02 26.89
CA ASN A 207 20.10 62.50 26.98
C ASN A 207 19.19 61.50 27.70
N TYR A 208 19.36 60.20 27.44
CA TYR A 208 18.59 59.16 28.15
C TYR A 208 19.00 59.08 29.63
N LYS A 209 20.30 59.13 29.92
CA LYS A 209 20.80 59.15 31.31
C LYS A 209 20.39 60.41 32.07
N SER A 210 20.37 61.58 31.43
CA SER A 210 19.89 62.82 32.06
C SER A 210 18.39 62.80 32.27
N TYR A 211 17.61 62.29 31.30
CA TYR A 211 16.17 62.07 31.47
C TYR A 211 15.87 61.13 32.65
N GLN A 212 16.58 60.01 32.77
CA GLN A 212 16.43 59.08 33.90
C GLN A 212 16.79 59.75 35.24
N ARG A 213 17.84 60.57 35.28
CA ARG A 213 18.18 61.36 36.46
C ARG A 213 17.06 62.33 36.84
N VAL A 214 16.60 63.15 35.90
CA VAL A 214 15.50 64.11 36.15
C VAL A 214 14.23 63.40 36.61
N ARG A 215 13.89 62.25 36.00
CA ARG A 215 12.76 61.42 36.43
C ARG A 215 12.90 60.96 37.89
N ASN A 216 14.09 60.47 38.26
CA ASN A 216 14.35 60.00 39.61
C ASN A 216 14.37 61.16 40.62
N ASP A 217 14.95 62.30 40.25
CA ASP A 217 14.97 63.51 41.06
C ASP A 217 13.56 64.06 41.29
N LEU A 218 12.71 64.04 40.26
CA LEU A 218 11.29 64.40 40.36
C LEU A 218 10.55 63.46 41.31
N ALA A 219 10.74 62.14 41.19
CA ALA A 219 10.13 61.16 42.09
C ALA A 219 10.61 61.34 43.55
N ALA A 220 11.89 61.66 43.75
CA ALA A 220 12.44 61.96 45.06
C ALA A 220 11.88 63.27 45.64
N ALA A 221 11.73 64.31 44.82
CA ALA A 221 11.14 65.58 45.22
C ALA A 221 9.65 65.42 45.60
N GLN A 222 8.88 64.65 44.82
CA GLN A 222 7.50 64.31 45.13
C GLN A 222 7.40 63.56 46.47
N THR A 223 8.25 62.55 46.68
CA THR A 223 8.33 61.83 47.95
C THR A 223 8.61 62.78 49.11
N LYS A 224 9.63 63.66 48.98
CA LYS A 224 9.95 64.65 50.03
C LYS A 224 8.79 65.60 50.33
N LEU A 225 8.13 66.12 49.29
CA LEU A 225 6.98 67.01 49.45
C LEU A 225 5.87 66.33 50.25
N PHE A 226 5.50 65.10 49.89
CA PHE A 226 4.48 64.34 50.61
C PHE A 226 4.93 64.01 52.04
N THR A 227 6.19 63.62 52.24
CA THR A 227 6.74 63.38 53.59
C THR A 227 6.65 64.64 54.46
N SER A 228 7.05 65.80 53.96
CA SER A 228 6.95 67.07 54.71
C SER A 228 5.51 67.46 55.00
N GLN A 229 4.59 67.27 54.05
CA GLN A 229 3.15 67.51 54.26
C GLN A 229 2.57 66.59 55.34
N VAL A 230 2.94 65.31 55.33
CA VAL A 230 2.52 64.34 56.35
C VAL A 230 3.11 64.70 57.71
N ALA A 231 4.40 65.02 57.78
CA ALA A 231 5.06 65.41 59.02
C ALA A 231 4.43 66.66 59.64
N PHE A 232 4.16 67.71 58.86
CA PHE A 232 3.48 68.91 59.34
C PHE A 232 2.09 68.62 59.94
N LYS A 233 1.29 67.79 59.24
CA LYS A 233 -0.03 67.38 59.75
C LYS A 233 0.08 66.53 61.01
N TYR A 234 1.11 65.70 61.10
CA TYR A 234 1.37 64.88 62.27
C TYR A 234 1.76 65.73 63.49
N GLU A 235 2.68 66.67 63.34
CA GLU A 235 3.10 67.60 64.40
C GLU A 235 1.92 68.45 64.90
N ALA A 236 1.08 68.95 63.98
CA ALA A 236 -0.12 69.70 64.34
C ALA A 236 -1.10 68.84 65.16
N LEU A 237 -1.30 67.57 64.78
CA LEU A 237 -2.14 66.64 65.51
C LEU A 237 -1.56 66.32 66.89
N GLU A 238 -0.25 66.09 66.99
CA GLU A 238 0.44 65.82 68.26
C GLU A 238 0.31 67.00 69.22
N ARG A 239 0.48 68.23 68.72
CA ARG A 239 0.33 69.45 69.51
C ARG A 239 -1.10 69.61 70.02
N ALA A 240 -2.10 69.51 69.13
CA ALA A 240 -3.50 69.61 69.51
C ALA A 240 -3.89 68.53 70.54
N PHE A 241 -3.34 67.32 70.40
CA PHE A 241 -3.55 66.24 71.35
C PHE A 241 -2.93 66.54 72.72
N LYS A 242 -1.70 67.08 72.77
CA LYS A 242 -1.05 67.51 74.02
C LYS A 242 -1.83 68.63 74.72
N GLU A 243 -2.27 69.64 73.97
CA GLU A 243 -3.08 70.76 74.49
C GLU A 243 -4.41 70.23 75.06
N LEU A 244 -5.11 69.38 74.31
CA LEU A 244 -6.35 68.74 74.77
C LEU A 244 -6.14 67.89 76.02
N SER A 245 -5.04 67.13 76.08
CA SER A 245 -4.73 66.27 77.24
C SER A 245 -4.50 67.12 78.49
N TYR A 246 -3.78 68.23 78.36
CA TYR A 246 -3.54 69.17 79.45
C TYR A 246 -4.84 69.81 79.96
N GLU A 247 -5.74 70.24 79.06
CA GLU A 247 -7.05 70.79 79.45
C GLU A 247 -7.92 69.74 80.14
N LEU A 248 -7.86 68.48 79.71
CA LEU A 248 -8.57 67.37 80.36
C LEU A 248 -8.01 67.10 81.77
N ASP A 249 -6.69 67.11 81.95
CA ASP A 249 -6.06 66.96 83.26
C ASP A 249 -6.47 68.08 84.23
N LEU A 250 -6.56 69.33 83.75
CA LEU A 250 -7.09 70.45 84.53
C LEU A 250 -8.57 70.23 84.91
N LEU A 251 -9.39 69.77 83.96
CA LEU A 251 -10.80 69.47 84.18
C LEU A 251 -11.00 68.34 85.20
N ALA A 252 -10.10 67.35 85.23
CA ALA A 252 -10.13 66.25 86.20
C ALA A 252 -10.07 66.73 87.65
N ASN A 253 -9.38 67.85 87.90
CA ASN A 253 -9.29 68.47 89.23
C ASN A 253 -10.53 69.29 89.61
N LEU A 254 -11.37 69.66 88.64
CA LEU A 254 -12.57 70.49 88.84
C LEU A 254 -13.85 69.66 88.95
N ASP A 255 -14.04 68.70 88.04
CA ASP A 255 -15.22 67.84 87.99
C ASP A 255 -14.87 66.48 87.37
N ALA A 256 -14.81 65.46 88.23
CA ALA A 256 -14.45 64.10 87.83
C ALA A 256 -15.48 63.46 86.88
N GLN A 257 -16.77 63.82 86.99
CA GLN A 257 -17.84 63.23 86.19
C GLN A 257 -17.85 63.83 84.77
N VAL A 258 -17.66 65.14 84.66
CA VAL A 258 -17.55 65.82 83.36
C VAL A 258 -16.26 65.42 82.64
N HIS A 259 -15.14 65.30 83.38
CA HIS A 259 -13.89 64.77 82.86
C HIS A 259 -14.06 63.35 82.26
N ALA A 260 -14.69 62.42 82.99
CA ALA A 260 -14.94 61.07 82.50
C ALA A 260 -15.75 61.05 81.19
N GLY A 261 -16.73 61.97 81.04
CA GLY A 261 -17.52 62.11 79.82
C GLY A 261 -16.68 62.54 78.60
N TYR A 262 -15.79 63.52 78.75
CA TYR A 262 -14.91 63.95 77.66
C TYR A 262 -13.80 62.95 77.35
N MET A 263 -13.25 62.26 78.37
CA MET A 263 -12.30 61.16 78.16
C MET A 263 -12.92 60.00 77.37
N SER A 264 -14.18 59.66 77.64
CA SER A 264 -14.90 58.66 76.83
C SER A 264 -15.04 59.10 75.37
N LYS A 265 -15.35 60.37 75.10
CA LYS A 265 -15.43 60.90 73.72
C LYS A 265 -14.09 60.89 73.00
N LEU A 266 -13.00 61.25 73.68
CA LEU A 266 -11.65 61.21 73.12
C LEU A 266 -11.24 59.77 72.78
N ASN A 267 -11.46 58.83 73.70
CA ASN A 267 -11.18 57.42 73.46
C ASN A 267 -12.01 56.85 72.31
N ASP A 268 -13.29 57.20 72.21
CA ASP A 268 -14.14 56.82 71.09
C ASP A 268 -13.62 57.36 69.76
N PHE A 269 -13.17 58.62 69.72
CA PHE A 269 -12.57 59.21 68.52
C PHE A 269 -11.31 58.46 68.10
N LEU A 270 -10.39 58.19 69.04
CA LEU A 270 -9.15 57.46 68.77
C LEU A 270 -9.42 56.03 68.31
N LEU A 271 -10.35 55.31 68.96
CA LEU A 271 -10.74 53.96 68.58
C LEU A 271 -11.38 53.91 67.20
N LYS A 272 -12.27 54.86 66.87
CA LYS A 272 -12.86 54.97 65.53
C LYS A 272 -11.80 55.29 64.47
N ALA A 273 -10.88 56.22 64.76
CA ALA A 273 -9.80 56.58 63.86
C ALA A 273 -8.84 55.40 63.59
N MET A 274 -8.48 54.63 64.63
CA MET A 274 -7.66 53.43 64.48
C MET A 274 -8.38 52.33 63.70
N ARG A 275 -9.67 52.07 63.99
CA ARG A 275 -10.46 51.06 63.29
C ARG A 275 -10.62 51.42 61.81
N GLY A 276 -10.83 52.70 61.48
CA GLY A 276 -10.93 53.19 60.11
C GLY A 276 -9.62 53.04 59.31
N ARG A 277 -8.44 53.14 59.94
CA ARG A 277 -7.15 52.93 59.26
C ARG A 277 -6.75 51.45 59.10
N MET A 278 -7.31 50.54 59.89
CA MET A 278 -7.02 49.09 59.76
C MET A 278 -7.89 48.39 58.69
N GLN A 279 -8.89 49.07 58.13
CA GLN A 279 -9.84 48.50 57.16
C GLN A 279 -9.61 49.00 55.71
N GLY A 280 -8.65 49.89 55.48
CA GLY A 280 -8.29 50.41 54.15
C GLY A 280 -6.79 50.30 53.90
#